data_AF-E6WY40-F1
#
_entry.id   AF-E6WY40-F1
#
_cell.length_a   1.000
_cell.length_b   1.000
_cell.length_c   1.000
_cell.angle_alpha   90.00
_cell.angle_beta   90.00
_cell.angle_gamma   90.00
#
_symmetry.space_group_name_H-M   'P 1'
#
loop_
_entity.id
_entity.type
_entity.pdbx_description
1 polymer ?
#
loop_
_entity_poly.entity_id
_entity_poly.type
_entity_poly.pdbx_seq_one_letter_code
_entity_poly.pdbx_strand_id
1 'polypeptide(L)'
;MTVDTALQTMQKIIDNTLEEYNQSPDSKDDQGNRIPHPLDIVDQDDELFALDISLKEVALKAAPVSLLETSGSTAPELRRVSTDYYIRVPAEPQTGQNLDIDDGLSYAVVYRALGKLWREYSEYEQESEAIVSTYIQAYRTYMDALIAGTVQSDAEAYIRFSADGSEWHDSYTPGDIYISFRKIDTDSWTPAIRFVGQDGHDGEDGQPCSDTQFVALQDTPSGYDGMAGKVVAVKSSEDGVEFIDAPSGGGASKFTDLQDTPSALTADKWLKVNAAGDAIELTDAPSGGGAVTQFGDKVFYSEDSGDVELDAETYNSFYLYPSDNTTYSFKKFDDDNDTSTDQVSGWFGTTYTLVIVSIGNVAVSFDTNEQFYGDVSVEPGSNSNGTNISATVLDLYYDGAGWIVKNRVVITDYNA
;
A
#
# COMPACT_ATOMS: atom_id res chain seq x y z
N MET A 1 14.78 -11.85 2.65
CA MET A 1 13.39 -11.43 2.29
C MET A 1 13.41 -10.36 1.18
N THR A 2 12.48 -10.38 0.22
CA THR A 2 12.35 -9.29 -0.79
C THR A 2 11.49 -8.14 -0.25
N VAL A 3 11.65 -6.93 -0.78
CA VAL A 3 10.78 -5.77 -0.44
C VAL A 3 9.31 -6.10 -0.76
N ASP A 4 9.03 -6.77 -1.89
CA ASP A 4 7.66 -7.15 -2.26
C ASP A 4 7.05 -8.11 -1.25
N THR A 5 7.83 -9.06 -0.74
CA THR A 5 7.39 -9.98 0.30
C THR A 5 7.10 -9.24 1.61
N ALA A 6 7.91 -8.23 1.96
CA ALA A 6 7.69 -7.41 3.14
C ALA A 6 6.39 -6.59 3.02
N LEU A 7 6.20 -5.90 1.89
CA LEU A 7 4.99 -5.12 1.60
C LEU A 7 3.74 -6.00 1.58
N GLN A 8 3.77 -7.15 0.90
CA GLN A 8 2.66 -8.10 0.91
C GLN A 8 2.31 -8.59 2.32
N THR A 9 3.32 -8.75 3.18
CA THR A 9 3.09 -9.15 4.57
C THR A 9 2.44 -8.02 5.37
N MET A 10 2.89 -6.77 5.18
CA MET A 10 2.29 -5.59 5.81
C MET A 10 0.83 -5.40 5.37
N GLN A 11 0.58 -5.38 4.07
CA GLN A 11 -0.76 -5.23 3.51
C GLN A 11 -1.72 -6.30 4.03
N LYS A 12 -1.27 -7.57 4.09
CA LYS A 12 -2.09 -8.66 4.63
C LYS A 12 -2.48 -8.43 6.11
N ILE A 13 -1.59 -7.86 6.92
CA ILE A 13 -1.88 -7.55 8.32
C ILE A 13 -2.84 -6.36 8.44
N ILE A 14 -2.66 -5.34 7.58
CA ILE A 14 -3.56 -4.19 7.48
C ILE A 14 -4.97 -4.65 7.09
N ASP A 15 -5.10 -5.47 6.04
CA ASP A 15 -6.37 -6.00 5.54
C ASP A 15 -7.10 -6.80 6.62
N ASN A 16 -6.40 -7.71 7.31
CA ASN A 16 -6.97 -8.48 8.40
C ASN A 16 -7.47 -7.58 9.54
N THR A 17 -6.73 -6.53 9.88
CA THR A 17 -7.17 -5.59 10.92
C THR A 17 -8.41 -4.82 10.47
N LEU A 18 -8.43 -4.32 9.24
CA LEU A 18 -9.58 -3.60 8.72
C LEU A 18 -10.83 -4.51 8.68
N GLU A 19 -10.66 -5.78 8.35
CA GLU A 19 -11.73 -6.78 8.41
C GLU A 19 -12.25 -6.95 9.85
N GLU A 20 -11.38 -7.14 10.84
CA GLU A 20 -11.76 -7.25 12.25
C GLU A 20 -12.45 -5.99 12.77
N TYR A 21 -11.90 -4.80 12.45
CA TYR A 21 -12.48 -3.52 12.81
C TYR A 21 -13.89 -3.38 12.23
N ASN A 22 -14.08 -3.63 10.93
CA ASN A 22 -15.38 -3.54 10.27
C ASN A 22 -16.46 -4.49 10.86
N GLN A 23 -16.05 -5.54 11.57
CA GLN A 23 -16.94 -6.44 12.30
C GLN A 23 -17.20 -5.98 13.74
N SER A 24 -16.36 -5.11 14.30
CA SER A 24 -16.49 -4.56 15.64
C SER A 24 -17.68 -3.60 15.74
N PRO A 25 -18.42 -3.58 16.87
CA PRO A 25 -19.40 -2.53 17.16
C PRO A 25 -18.83 -1.11 17.08
N ASP A 26 -17.55 -0.94 17.42
CA ASP A 26 -16.85 0.36 17.42
C ASP A 26 -16.55 0.89 16.01
N SER A 27 -16.80 0.09 14.97
CA SER A 27 -16.71 0.58 13.58
C SER A 27 -17.94 1.34 13.12
N LYS A 28 -18.96 1.48 13.98
CA LYS A 28 -20.20 2.16 13.63
C LYS A 28 -20.49 3.30 14.60
N ASP A 29 -20.96 4.42 14.08
CA ASP A 29 -21.53 5.49 14.89
C ASP A 29 -22.91 5.08 15.45
N ASP A 30 -23.52 5.95 16.27
CA ASP A 30 -24.84 5.72 16.86
C ASP A 30 -25.96 5.56 15.80
N GLN A 31 -25.70 5.99 14.57
CA GLN A 31 -26.58 5.90 13.42
C GLN A 31 -26.30 4.65 12.56
N GLY A 32 -25.31 3.84 12.93
CA GLY A 32 -24.93 2.62 12.23
C GLY A 32 -24.03 2.83 11.00
N ASN A 33 -23.57 4.06 10.74
CA ASN A 33 -22.65 4.36 9.64
C ASN A 33 -21.24 3.94 10.00
N ARG A 34 -20.48 3.49 9.00
CA ARG A 34 -19.08 3.11 9.19
C ARG A 34 -18.23 4.32 9.57
N ILE A 35 -17.52 4.23 10.68
CA ILE A 35 -16.45 5.14 11.07
C ILE A 35 -15.18 4.74 10.31
N PRO A 36 -14.52 5.62 9.54
CA PRO A 36 -13.28 5.29 8.86
C PRO A 36 -12.17 4.94 9.86
N HIS A 37 -11.49 3.82 9.60
CA HIS A 37 -10.27 3.46 10.33
C HIS A 37 -9.09 4.20 9.69
N PRO A 38 -8.10 4.74 10.42
CA PRO A 38 -7.04 5.48 9.75
C PRO A 38 -6.06 4.63 8.94
N LEU A 39 -6.15 3.30 9.04
CA LEU A 39 -5.50 2.41 8.07
C LEU A 39 -6.18 2.43 6.69
N ASP A 40 -7.39 2.98 6.56
CA ASP A 40 -8.11 3.10 5.28
C ASP A 40 -7.40 4.03 4.28
N ILE A 41 -6.51 4.91 4.76
CA ILE A 41 -5.79 5.88 3.94
C ILE A 41 -4.32 5.51 3.71
N VAL A 42 -3.83 4.41 4.30
CA VAL A 42 -2.44 3.98 4.14
C VAL A 42 -2.28 3.44 2.73
N ASP A 43 -1.36 4.03 1.98
CA ASP A 43 -0.98 3.57 0.65
C ASP A 43 0.41 2.91 0.64
N GLN A 44 0.82 2.42 -0.52
CA GLN A 44 2.10 1.74 -0.69
C GLN A 44 3.31 2.65 -0.44
N ASP A 45 3.19 3.96 -0.68
CA ASP A 45 4.28 4.91 -0.44
C ASP A 45 4.49 5.11 1.07
N ASP A 46 3.40 5.16 1.85
CA ASP A 46 3.45 5.15 3.31
C ASP A 46 4.10 3.86 3.86
N GLU A 47 3.77 2.69 3.29
CA GLU A 47 4.37 1.41 3.67
C GLU A 47 5.88 1.39 3.41
N LEU A 48 6.31 1.82 2.23
CA LEU A 48 7.73 1.90 1.86
C LEU A 48 8.50 2.87 2.76
N PHE A 49 7.90 4.01 3.08
CA PHE A 49 8.50 4.99 3.99
C PHE A 49 8.65 4.42 5.41
N ALA A 50 7.61 3.75 5.94
CA ALA A 50 7.66 3.10 7.24
C ALA A 50 8.71 1.97 7.27
N LEU A 51 8.85 1.23 6.18
CA LEU A 51 9.84 0.16 6.02
C LEU A 51 11.27 0.72 6.03
N ASP A 52 11.54 1.81 5.29
CA ASP A 52 12.84 2.48 5.24
C ASP A 52 13.29 2.98 6.62
N ILE A 53 12.41 3.69 7.35
CA ILE A 53 12.69 4.15 8.72
C ILE A 53 13.02 2.96 9.63
N SER A 54 12.20 1.91 9.54
CA SER A 54 12.34 0.72 10.37
C SER A 54 13.64 -0.04 10.10
N LEU A 55 14.04 -0.14 8.82
CA LEU A 55 15.29 -0.74 8.39
C LEU A 55 16.49 0.00 8.98
N LYS A 56 16.48 1.34 8.91
CA LYS A 56 17.54 2.20 9.47
C LYS A 56 17.60 2.09 11.00
N GLU A 57 16.45 2.06 11.69
CA GLU A 57 16.40 1.90 13.15
C GLU A 57 16.92 0.53 13.60
N VAL A 58 16.54 -0.55 12.91
CA VAL A 58 17.04 -1.91 13.21
C VAL A 58 18.54 -2.01 12.95
N ALA A 59 19.04 -1.48 11.83
CA ALA A 59 20.47 -1.49 11.50
C ALA A 59 21.33 -0.71 12.52
N LEU A 60 20.76 0.32 13.17
CA LEU A 60 21.45 1.06 14.22
C LEU A 60 21.57 0.23 15.53
N LYS A 61 20.57 -0.60 15.82
CA LYS A 61 20.46 -1.39 17.06
C LYS A 61 21.14 -2.77 16.94
N ALA A 62 20.85 -3.50 15.87
CA ALA A 62 21.42 -4.79 15.54
C ALA A 62 22.35 -4.64 14.33
N ALA A 63 23.52 -5.27 14.37
CA ALA A 63 24.44 -5.28 13.24
C ALA A 63 24.19 -6.55 12.40
N PRO A 64 23.38 -6.52 11.34
CA PRO A 64 23.29 -7.64 10.40
C PRO A 64 24.62 -7.80 9.67
N VAL A 65 24.99 -9.04 9.39
CA VAL A 65 26.28 -9.37 8.77
C VAL A 65 26.36 -8.85 7.33
N SER A 66 25.24 -8.81 6.63
CA SER A 66 25.14 -8.31 5.25
C SER A 66 25.42 -6.81 5.11
N LEU A 67 25.10 -6.00 6.13
CA LEU A 67 25.40 -4.56 6.14
C LEU A 67 26.83 -4.23 6.60
N LEU A 68 27.63 -5.24 6.95
CA LEU A 68 29.04 -5.05 7.29
C LEU A 68 29.87 -4.97 6.01
N GLU A 69 30.19 -3.76 5.60
CA GLU A 69 31.07 -3.54 4.46
C GLU A 69 32.52 -3.28 4.88
N THR A 70 33.44 -3.64 3.98
CA THR A 70 34.87 -3.38 4.16
C THR A 70 35.20 -1.88 4.01
N SER A 71 36.32 -1.46 4.61
CA SER A 71 36.83 -0.09 4.46
C SER A 71 37.03 0.24 2.97
N GLY A 72 36.52 1.40 2.54
CA GLY A 72 36.64 1.88 1.16
C GLY A 72 35.35 1.88 0.32
N SER A 73 34.26 1.29 0.82
CA SER A 73 32.94 1.45 0.18
C SER A 73 32.47 2.91 0.17
N THR A 74 31.70 3.26 -0.87
CA THR A 74 31.12 4.59 -1.08
C THR A 74 29.79 4.82 -0.36
N ALA A 75 29.18 3.78 0.24
CA ALA A 75 27.93 3.94 0.97
C ALA A 75 28.14 4.80 2.24
N PRO A 76 27.17 5.62 2.67
CA PRO A 76 27.31 6.44 3.88
C PRO A 76 27.51 5.56 5.13
N GLU A 77 28.42 5.95 6.02
CA GLU A 77 28.67 5.24 7.28
C GLU A 77 27.64 5.62 8.35
N LEU A 78 26.96 4.63 8.95
CA LEU A 78 26.15 4.81 10.16
C LEU A 78 27.00 4.68 11.43
N ARG A 79 27.82 3.62 11.49
CA ARG A 79 28.58 3.28 12.68
C ARG A 79 29.80 2.43 12.35
N ARG A 80 30.95 2.76 12.94
CA ARG A 80 32.15 1.93 12.88
C ARG A 80 32.08 0.75 13.85
N VAL A 81 32.34 -0.46 13.35
CA VAL A 81 32.41 -1.68 14.19
C VAL A 81 33.87 -2.06 14.47
N SER A 82 34.73 -1.99 13.48
CA SER A 82 36.18 -2.23 13.62
C SER A 82 37.02 -1.32 12.72
N THR A 83 38.33 -1.56 12.65
CA THR A 83 39.21 -0.85 11.70
C THR A 83 38.77 -1.04 10.26
N ASP A 84 38.32 -2.25 9.94
CA ASP A 84 38.10 -2.72 8.58
C ASP A 84 36.62 -2.88 8.24
N TYR A 85 35.72 -2.87 9.24
CA TYR A 85 34.28 -3.08 9.06
C TYR A 85 33.42 -1.94 9.60
N TYR A 86 32.44 -1.55 8.79
CA TYR A 86 31.53 -0.44 9.02
C TYR A 86 30.08 -0.91 8.81
N ILE A 87 29.17 -0.42 9.64
CA ILE A 87 27.74 -0.46 9.36
C ILE A 87 27.42 0.77 8.53
N ARG A 88 26.83 0.55 7.37
CA ARG A 88 26.47 1.58 6.41
C ARG A 88 24.97 1.86 6.45
N VAL A 89 24.56 3.02 5.95
CA VAL A 89 23.14 3.33 5.76
C VAL A 89 22.59 2.33 4.73
N PRO A 90 21.56 1.54 5.07
CA PRO A 90 20.90 0.67 4.11
C PRO A 90 20.41 1.48 2.91
N ALA A 91 20.45 0.89 1.72
CA ALA A 91 19.80 1.50 0.56
C ALA A 91 18.30 1.66 0.83
N GLU A 92 17.71 2.73 0.31
CA GLU A 92 16.25 2.91 0.38
C GLU A 92 15.57 1.71 -0.30
N PRO A 93 14.61 1.04 0.37
CA PRO A 93 13.96 -0.13 -0.18
C PRO A 93 13.18 0.26 -1.44
N GLN A 94 13.33 -0.55 -2.49
CA GLN A 94 12.58 -0.42 -3.73
C GLN A 94 11.89 -1.75 -4.06
N THR A 95 10.70 -1.68 -4.64
CA THR A 95 9.94 -2.85 -5.14
C THR A 95 10.84 -3.75 -5.99
N GLY A 96 10.76 -5.07 -5.79
CA GLY A 96 11.57 -6.08 -6.46
C GLY A 96 13.01 -6.24 -5.94
N GLN A 97 13.49 -5.41 -5.02
CA GLN A 97 14.82 -5.56 -4.42
C GLN A 97 14.82 -6.54 -3.24
N ASN A 98 15.98 -7.13 -2.96
CA ASN A 98 16.20 -7.85 -1.72
C ASN A 98 16.47 -6.87 -0.58
N LEU A 99 15.89 -7.13 0.59
CA LEU A 99 16.33 -6.47 1.81
C LEU A 99 17.69 -7.04 2.18
N ASP A 100 18.70 -6.18 2.27
CA ASP A 100 20.08 -6.57 2.56
C ASP A 100 20.30 -6.82 4.06
N ILE A 101 19.43 -7.64 4.66
CA ILE A 101 19.44 -8.01 6.09
C ILE A 101 19.07 -9.48 6.26
N ASP A 102 19.52 -10.09 7.36
CA ASP A 102 19.15 -11.46 7.73
C ASP A 102 17.62 -11.63 7.83
N ASP A 103 17.12 -12.80 7.42
CA ASP A 103 15.68 -13.08 7.37
C ASP A 103 14.99 -12.85 8.74
N GLY A 104 15.63 -13.24 9.85
CA GLY A 104 15.09 -12.98 11.19
C GLY A 104 14.91 -11.50 11.53
N LEU A 105 15.84 -10.65 11.06
CA LEU A 105 15.76 -9.20 11.25
C LEU A 105 14.77 -8.56 10.27
N SER A 106 14.53 -9.16 9.10
CA SER A 106 13.55 -8.66 8.14
C SER A 106 12.12 -8.66 8.71
N TYR A 107 11.77 -9.67 9.51
CA TYR A 107 10.50 -9.67 10.25
C TYR A 107 10.44 -8.55 11.30
N ALA A 108 11.53 -8.31 12.04
CA ALA A 108 11.57 -7.22 13.01
C ALA A 108 11.36 -5.85 12.35
N VAL A 109 11.88 -5.65 11.13
CA VAL A 109 11.67 -4.44 10.33
C VAL A 109 10.20 -4.29 9.95
N VAL A 110 9.54 -5.37 9.49
CA VAL A 110 8.11 -5.37 9.15
C VAL A 110 7.23 -5.01 10.36
N TYR A 111 7.43 -5.68 11.49
CA TYR A 111 6.66 -5.41 12.71
C TYR A 111 6.86 -3.98 13.22
N ARG A 112 8.08 -3.46 13.10
CA ARG A 112 8.37 -2.07 13.47
C ARG A 112 7.68 -1.08 12.53
N ALA A 113 7.68 -1.35 11.23
CA ALA A 113 7.02 -0.51 10.23
C ALA A 113 5.52 -0.41 10.51
N LEU A 114 4.86 -1.53 10.82
CA LEU A 114 3.45 -1.57 11.24
C LEU A 114 3.19 -0.72 12.50
N GLY A 115 4.07 -0.79 13.50
CA GLY A 115 3.98 0.06 14.69
C GLY A 115 4.16 1.55 14.42
N LYS A 116 4.86 1.93 13.33
CA LYS A 116 4.99 3.34 12.91
C LYS A 116 3.77 3.84 12.14
N LEU A 117 3.14 2.98 11.33
CA LEU A 117 1.93 3.33 10.58
C LEU A 117 0.75 3.61 11.51
N TRP A 118 0.68 2.93 12.66
CA TRP A 118 -0.42 3.08 13.59
C TRP A 118 0.00 2.97 15.05
N ARG A 119 -0.18 4.09 15.78
CA ARG A 119 0.33 4.28 17.15
C ARG A 119 -0.27 3.32 18.17
N GLU A 120 -1.45 2.77 17.92
CA GLU A 120 -2.08 1.85 18.87
C GLU A 120 -1.47 0.44 18.82
N TYR A 121 -0.68 0.12 17.79
CA TYR A 121 0.10 -1.13 17.73
C TYR A 121 1.42 -1.08 18.48
N SER A 122 1.39 -0.59 19.72
CA SER A 122 2.54 -0.69 20.61
C SER A 122 2.99 -2.14 20.85
N GLU A 123 2.11 -3.12 20.62
CA GLU A 123 2.43 -4.55 20.69
C GLU A 123 3.38 -4.99 19.56
N TYR A 124 3.18 -4.56 18.32
CA TYR A 124 4.11 -4.88 17.22
C TYR A 124 5.48 -4.24 17.42
N GLU A 125 5.54 -3.05 18.02
CA GLU A 125 6.83 -2.46 18.40
C GLU A 125 7.53 -3.29 19.49
N GLN A 126 6.78 -3.79 20.49
CA GLN A 126 7.33 -4.69 21.52
C GLN A 126 7.81 -6.02 20.94
N GLU A 127 7.06 -6.62 20.01
CA GLU A 127 7.47 -7.84 19.32
C GLU A 127 8.74 -7.62 18.49
N SER A 128 8.82 -6.50 17.76
CA SER A 128 10.03 -6.11 17.04
C SER A 128 11.23 -5.98 17.98
N GLU A 129 11.09 -5.28 19.11
CA GLU A 129 12.16 -5.16 20.11
C GLU A 129 12.56 -6.52 20.71
N ALA A 130 11.61 -7.43 20.93
CA ALA A 130 11.90 -8.77 21.43
C ALA A 130 12.71 -9.61 20.43
N ILE A 131 12.38 -9.52 19.14
CA ILE A 131 13.13 -10.18 18.06
C ILE A 131 14.55 -9.59 17.97
N VAL A 132 14.67 -8.26 17.92
CA VAL A 132 15.96 -7.55 17.86
C VAL A 132 16.83 -7.89 19.08
N SER A 133 16.25 -7.91 20.28
CA SER A 133 16.97 -8.22 21.53
C SER A 133 17.50 -9.66 21.53
N THR A 134 16.66 -10.62 21.11
CA THR A 134 17.04 -12.03 21.00
C THR A 134 18.18 -12.22 20.01
N TYR A 135 18.12 -11.56 18.84
CA TYR A 135 19.18 -11.59 17.84
C TYR A 135 20.50 -11.00 18.39
N ILE A 136 20.45 -9.84 19.04
CA ILE A 136 21.62 -9.21 19.67
C ILE A 136 22.22 -10.12 20.75
N GLN A 137 21.39 -10.77 21.56
CA GLN A 137 21.85 -11.67 22.60
C GLN A 137 22.55 -12.90 22.00
N ALA A 138 21.98 -13.52 20.97
CA ALA A 138 22.59 -14.64 20.27
C ALA A 138 23.95 -14.25 19.66
N TYR A 139 24.02 -13.08 19.01
CA TYR A 139 25.27 -12.56 18.44
C TYR A 139 26.33 -12.31 19.52
N ARG A 140 25.95 -11.70 20.66
CA ARG A 140 26.87 -11.49 21.79
C ARG A 140 27.39 -12.82 22.33
N THR A 141 26.51 -13.79 22.54
CA THR A 141 26.91 -15.13 23.00
C THR A 141 27.89 -15.78 22.02
N TYR A 142 27.64 -15.66 20.71
CA TYR A 142 28.55 -16.14 19.69
C TYR A 142 29.93 -15.44 19.75
N MET A 143 29.95 -14.11 19.82
CA MET A 143 31.19 -13.33 19.86
C MET A 143 31.98 -13.55 21.16
N ASP A 144 31.29 -13.63 22.32
CA ASP A 144 31.92 -13.91 23.60
C ASP A 144 32.56 -15.30 23.60
N ALA A 145 31.87 -16.29 23.01
CA ALA A 145 32.40 -17.64 22.87
C ALA A 145 33.57 -17.67 21.86
N LEU A 146 33.54 -16.87 20.79
CA LEU A 146 34.66 -16.74 19.85
C LEU A 146 35.89 -16.12 20.52
N ILE A 147 35.71 -15.05 21.29
CA ILE A 147 36.77 -14.37 22.04
C ILE A 147 37.35 -15.27 23.12
N ALA A 148 36.50 -16.04 23.81
CA ALA A 148 36.92 -17.00 24.81
C ALA A 148 37.63 -18.23 24.21
N GLY A 149 37.70 -18.36 22.87
CA GLY A 149 38.23 -19.52 22.17
C GLY A 149 37.38 -20.79 22.38
N THR A 150 36.13 -20.62 22.84
CA THR A 150 35.18 -21.70 23.11
C THR A 150 34.28 -21.99 21.92
N VAL A 151 34.17 -21.07 20.95
CA VAL A 151 33.70 -21.41 19.60
C VAL A 151 34.87 -22.08 18.91
N GLN A 152 34.98 -23.40 19.08
CA GLN A 152 35.39 -24.20 17.93
C GLN A 152 34.31 -23.94 16.88
N SER A 153 34.70 -23.55 15.68
CA SER A 153 33.74 -23.46 14.56
C SER A 153 33.01 -24.80 14.47
N ASP A 154 31.74 -24.84 14.89
CA ASP A 154 30.97 -26.09 15.06
C ASP A 154 30.56 -26.76 13.74
N ALA A 155 31.38 -26.62 12.69
CA ALA A 155 31.28 -27.42 11.48
C ALA A 155 32.64 -27.57 10.77
N GLU A 156 33.71 -27.91 11.48
CA GLU A 156 34.81 -28.61 10.81
C GLU A 156 34.39 -30.07 10.64
N ALA A 157 33.70 -30.36 9.53
CA ALA A 157 33.59 -31.72 9.05
C ALA A 157 35.00 -32.16 8.63
N TYR A 158 35.50 -33.25 9.21
CA TYR A 158 36.70 -33.87 8.68
C TYR A 158 36.35 -34.57 7.37
N ILE A 159 37.18 -34.34 6.36
CA ILE A 159 37.08 -34.99 5.07
C ILE A 159 38.32 -35.84 4.89
N ARG A 160 38.12 -37.08 4.46
CA ARG A 160 39.20 -37.96 4.03
C ARG A 160 38.88 -38.58 2.67
N PHE A 161 39.93 -38.91 1.94
CA PHE A 161 39.88 -39.41 0.58
C PHE A 161 40.45 -40.83 0.54
N SER A 162 40.02 -41.59 -0.45
CA SER A 162 40.48 -42.96 -0.68
C SER A 162 40.33 -43.34 -2.15
N ALA A 163 41.31 -44.09 -2.67
CA ALA A 163 41.24 -44.70 -4.01
C ALA A 163 40.36 -45.96 -4.05
N ASP A 164 40.17 -46.65 -2.92
CA ASP A 164 39.50 -47.96 -2.88
C ASP A 164 38.37 -48.07 -1.84
N GLY A 165 38.15 -47.01 -1.05
CA GLY A 165 37.15 -46.96 0.01
C GLY A 165 37.61 -47.64 1.32
N SER A 166 38.86 -48.08 1.41
CA SER A 166 39.42 -48.83 2.53
C SER A 166 40.70 -48.21 3.12
N GLU A 167 41.58 -47.67 2.27
CA GLU A 167 42.77 -46.91 2.69
C GLU A 167 42.50 -45.42 2.63
N TRP A 168 42.59 -44.72 3.77
CA TRP A 168 42.15 -43.34 3.89
C TRP A 168 43.27 -42.36 4.24
N HIS A 169 43.18 -41.14 3.73
CA HIS A 169 44.10 -40.04 4.02
C HIS A 169 43.42 -38.66 3.94
N ASP A 170 44.04 -37.63 4.52
CA ASP A 170 43.40 -36.32 4.76
C ASP A 170 43.65 -35.30 3.63
N SER A 171 44.23 -35.69 2.50
CA SER A 171 44.58 -34.76 1.41
C SER A 171 44.35 -35.39 0.05
N TYR A 172 43.48 -34.81 -0.77
CA TYR A 172 43.18 -35.34 -2.09
C TYR A 172 44.43 -35.61 -2.94
N THR A 173 44.48 -36.80 -3.52
CA THR A 173 45.48 -37.24 -4.50
C THR A 173 44.79 -37.70 -5.78
N PRO A 174 45.37 -37.42 -6.97
CA PRO A 174 44.84 -37.95 -8.22
C PRO A 174 44.72 -39.48 -8.15
N GLY A 175 43.50 -40.00 -8.37
CA GLY A 175 43.16 -41.42 -8.22
C GLY A 175 42.25 -41.72 -7.02
N ASP A 176 42.06 -40.78 -6.10
CA ASP A 176 41.00 -40.91 -5.09
C ASP A 176 39.62 -40.80 -5.74
N ILE A 177 38.77 -41.77 -5.43
CA ILE A 177 37.43 -41.88 -6.00
C ILE A 177 36.34 -42.02 -4.91
N TYR A 178 36.75 -42.11 -3.64
CA TYR A 178 35.88 -42.14 -2.47
C TYR A 178 36.17 -41.01 -1.49
N ILE A 179 35.11 -40.44 -0.93
CA ILE A 179 35.14 -39.44 0.13
C ILE A 179 34.39 -40.00 1.33
N SER A 180 34.81 -39.60 2.53
CA SER A 180 34.12 -39.91 3.78
C SER A 180 34.14 -38.68 4.67
N PHE A 181 33.05 -38.47 5.40
CA PHE A 181 32.86 -37.32 6.27
C PHE A 181 32.80 -37.79 7.72
N ARG A 182 33.25 -36.95 8.64
CA ARG A 182 33.06 -37.17 10.08
C ARG A 182 32.79 -35.85 10.77
N LYS A 183 31.78 -35.81 11.65
CA LYS A 183 31.59 -34.66 12.55
C LYS A 183 32.59 -34.73 13.69
N ILE A 184 33.10 -33.59 14.16
CA ILE A 184 34.13 -33.52 15.22
C ILE A 184 33.72 -34.24 16.52
N ASP A 185 32.43 -34.29 16.83
CA ASP A 185 31.85 -34.92 18.01
C ASP A 185 31.57 -36.42 17.85
N THR A 186 31.74 -36.95 16.64
CA THR A 186 31.57 -38.37 16.34
C THR A 186 32.92 -39.00 16.01
N ASP A 187 33.26 -40.10 16.68
CA ASP A 187 34.42 -40.90 16.28
C ASP A 187 34.15 -41.80 15.05
N SER A 188 32.95 -41.72 14.47
CA SER A 188 32.50 -42.56 13.38
C SER A 188 32.48 -41.81 12.06
N TRP A 189 33.28 -42.29 11.11
CA TRP A 189 33.24 -41.87 9.72
C TRP A 189 31.99 -42.39 9.02
N THR A 190 31.44 -41.62 8.07
CA THR A 190 30.39 -42.12 7.18
C THR A 190 30.93 -43.28 6.34
N PRO A 191 30.05 -44.18 5.84
CA PRO A 191 30.44 -45.11 4.78
C PRO A 191 31.13 -44.40 3.62
N ALA A 192 31.95 -45.13 2.86
CA ALA A 192 32.62 -44.59 1.69
C ALA A 192 31.58 -44.12 0.67
N ILE A 193 31.67 -42.85 0.27
CA ILE A 193 30.83 -42.26 -0.76
C ILE A 193 31.70 -42.12 -2.00
N ARG A 194 31.35 -42.83 -3.06
CA ARG A 194 32.05 -42.67 -4.34
C ARG A 194 31.66 -41.32 -4.95
N PHE A 195 32.62 -40.46 -5.24
CA PHE A 195 32.37 -39.10 -5.76
C PHE A 195 32.73 -38.94 -7.25
N VAL A 196 33.04 -40.05 -7.92
CA VAL A 196 33.21 -40.15 -9.38
C VAL A 196 32.15 -41.08 -9.97
N GLY A 197 31.98 -41.06 -11.30
CA GLY A 197 31.05 -41.94 -12.01
C GLY A 197 31.35 -43.44 -11.80
N GLN A 198 30.38 -44.32 -12.12
CA GLN A 198 30.48 -45.78 -11.89
C GLN A 198 31.69 -46.45 -12.56
N ASP A 199 32.26 -45.82 -13.59
CA ASP A 199 33.38 -46.35 -14.35
C ASP A 199 34.76 -45.85 -13.86
N GLY A 200 34.80 -44.94 -12.89
CA GLY A 200 36.06 -44.44 -12.30
C GLY A 200 36.83 -43.49 -13.21
N HIS A 201 36.29 -43.20 -14.39
CA HIS A 201 36.65 -42.04 -15.17
C HIS A 201 36.05 -40.79 -14.53
N ASP A 202 36.69 -39.64 -14.75
CA ASP A 202 36.03 -38.35 -14.59
C ASP A 202 34.68 -38.47 -15.31
N GLY A 203 33.60 -37.99 -14.67
CA GLY A 203 32.41 -37.72 -15.47
C GLY A 203 32.83 -36.82 -16.63
N GLU A 204 32.24 -36.98 -17.82
CA GLU A 204 32.42 -35.95 -18.84
C GLU A 204 32.19 -34.61 -18.15
N ASP A 205 33.15 -33.67 -18.26
CA ASP A 205 32.99 -32.31 -17.77
C ASP A 205 31.59 -31.91 -18.16
N GLY A 206 30.73 -31.63 -17.18
CA GLY A 206 29.34 -31.29 -17.47
C GLY A 206 29.41 -30.18 -18.49
N GLN A 207 29.03 -30.46 -19.74
CA GLN A 207 29.22 -29.53 -20.84
C GLN A 207 28.62 -28.24 -20.33
N PRO A 208 29.41 -27.15 -20.16
CA PRO A 208 28.87 -25.91 -19.64
C PRO A 208 27.62 -25.66 -20.46
N CYS A 209 26.49 -25.41 -19.79
CA CYS A 209 25.24 -25.02 -20.43
C CYS A 209 25.53 -23.75 -21.25
N SER A 210 26.11 -23.96 -22.44
CA SER A 210 26.50 -22.94 -23.41
C SER A 210 25.36 -22.71 -24.39
N ASP A 211 24.30 -23.50 -24.24
CA ASP A 211 23.03 -23.44 -24.92
C ASP A 211 22.25 -22.23 -24.40
N THR A 212 22.87 -21.07 -24.53
CA THR A 212 22.28 -19.73 -24.36
C THR A 212 21.25 -19.44 -25.45
N GLN A 213 21.17 -20.30 -26.47
CA GLN A 213 20.21 -20.23 -27.56
C GLN A 213 19.13 -21.28 -27.34
N PHE A 214 17.88 -20.87 -27.40
CA PHE A 214 16.72 -21.77 -27.25
C PHE A 214 16.80 -22.99 -28.18
N VAL A 215 17.23 -22.80 -29.44
CA VAL A 215 17.37 -23.88 -30.46
C VAL A 215 18.49 -24.88 -30.19
N ALA A 216 19.33 -24.65 -29.19
CA ALA A 216 20.39 -25.57 -28.80
C ALA A 216 19.92 -26.64 -27.79
N LEU A 217 18.73 -26.46 -27.20
CA LEU A 217 18.12 -27.45 -26.32
C LEU A 217 17.64 -28.68 -27.10
N GLN A 218 17.86 -29.88 -26.55
CA GLN A 218 17.57 -31.15 -27.22
C GLN A 218 16.08 -31.35 -27.59
N ASP A 219 15.19 -30.68 -26.88
CA ASP A 219 13.74 -30.78 -27.01
C ASP A 219 13.13 -29.63 -27.81
N THR A 220 13.95 -28.81 -28.48
CA THR A 220 13.52 -27.67 -29.31
C THR A 220 13.73 -27.90 -30.81
N PRO A 221 13.04 -27.13 -31.67
CA PRO A 221 13.31 -27.14 -33.10
C PRO A 221 14.73 -26.64 -33.42
N SER A 222 15.36 -27.22 -34.43
CA SER A 222 16.78 -26.99 -34.78
C SER A 222 17.10 -25.64 -35.44
N GLY A 223 16.15 -24.71 -35.53
CA GLY A 223 16.38 -23.39 -36.13
C GLY A 223 15.13 -22.53 -36.28
N TYR A 224 15.34 -21.26 -36.63
CA TYR A 224 14.28 -20.25 -36.82
C TYR A 224 13.92 -19.98 -38.29
N ASP A 225 14.66 -20.56 -39.26
CA ASP A 225 14.45 -20.28 -40.68
C ASP A 225 13.04 -20.69 -41.13
N GLY A 226 12.27 -19.71 -41.62
CA GLY A 226 10.87 -19.91 -42.03
C GLY A 226 9.85 -19.96 -40.89
N MET A 227 10.25 -19.66 -39.64
CA MET A 227 9.38 -19.74 -38.46
C MET A 227 8.82 -18.37 -38.01
N ALA A 228 9.01 -17.32 -38.81
CA ALA A 228 8.49 -15.99 -38.50
C ALA A 228 6.95 -16.02 -38.36
N GLY A 229 6.43 -15.49 -37.23
CA GLY A 229 4.99 -15.45 -36.93
C GLY A 229 4.41 -16.71 -36.29
N LYS A 230 5.23 -17.74 -36.05
CA LYS A 230 4.84 -18.95 -35.30
C LYS A 230 4.97 -18.73 -33.79
N VAL A 231 4.31 -19.60 -33.02
CA VAL A 231 4.42 -19.67 -31.55
C VAL A 231 5.04 -21.00 -31.14
N VAL A 232 5.67 -21.03 -29.96
CA VAL A 232 6.17 -22.26 -29.35
C VAL A 232 5.00 -22.98 -28.68
N ALA A 233 4.81 -24.26 -28.99
CA ALA A 233 3.84 -25.13 -28.35
C ALA A 233 4.48 -26.45 -27.94
N VAL A 234 3.95 -27.10 -26.91
CA VAL A 234 4.36 -28.45 -26.52
C VAL A 234 3.81 -29.44 -27.54
N LYS A 235 4.63 -30.40 -27.97
CA LYS A 235 4.20 -31.47 -28.88
C LYS A 235 3.13 -32.32 -28.23
N SER A 236 2.26 -32.95 -29.02
CA SER A 236 1.25 -33.90 -28.49
C SER A 236 1.84 -35.12 -27.77
N SER A 237 3.11 -35.41 -27.98
CA SER A 237 3.88 -36.47 -27.31
C SER A 237 4.47 -36.05 -25.95
N GLU A 238 4.37 -34.77 -25.58
CA GLU A 238 4.92 -34.18 -24.33
C GLU A 238 6.44 -34.37 -24.15
N ASP A 239 7.16 -34.64 -25.24
CA ASP A 239 8.61 -34.90 -25.26
C ASP A 239 9.43 -33.72 -25.83
N GLY A 240 8.80 -32.56 -25.95
CA GLY A 240 9.45 -31.31 -26.34
C GLY A 240 8.49 -30.28 -26.91
N VAL A 241 9.06 -29.30 -27.61
CA VAL A 241 8.33 -28.17 -28.18
C VAL A 241 8.47 -28.10 -29.70
N GLU A 242 7.51 -27.46 -30.35
CA GLU A 242 7.47 -27.21 -31.79
C GLU A 242 6.99 -25.79 -32.11
N PHE A 243 7.32 -25.30 -33.30
CA PHE A 243 6.76 -24.05 -33.83
C PHE A 243 5.47 -24.34 -34.59
N ILE A 244 4.34 -23.95 -34.02
CA ILE A 244 3.05 -24.02 -34.71
C ILE A 244 2.67 -22.66 -35.27
N ASP A 245 1.84 -22.63 -36.30
CA ASP A 245 1.18 -21.38 -36.67
C ASP A 245 0.46 -20.84 -35.43
N ALA A 246 0.63 -19.54 -35.17
CA ALA A 246 -0.14 -18.89 -34.12
C ALA A 246 -1.60 -19.29 -34.33
N PRO A 247 -2.26 -19.89 -33.33
CA PRO A 247 -3.61 -20.39 -33.51
C PRO A 247 -4.43 -19.24 -34.10
N SER A 248 -5.11 -19.49 -35.21
CA SER A 248 -5.98 -18.49 -35.85
C SER A 248 -7.20 -18.13 -34.97
N GLY A 249 -7.28 -18.69 -33.76
CA GLY A 249 -8.21 -18.33 -32.71
C GLY A 249 -7.63 -17.19 -31.89
N GLY A 250 -8.25 -16.03 -31.81
CA GLY A 250 -9.65 -15.74 -32.13
C GLY A 250 -10.08 -14.56 -31.27
N GLY A 251 -9.18 -13.58 -31.11
CA GLY A 251 -9.55 -12.31 -30.53
C GLY A 251 -10.43 -11.59 -31.54
N ALA A 252 -11.60 -11.16 -31.11
CA ALA A 252 -12.46 -10.30 -31.90
C ALA A 252 -11.64 -9.08 -32.38
N SER A 253 -11.48 -8.91 -33.69
CA SER A 253 -10.72 -7.78 -34.26
C SER A 253 -11.51 -6.48 -34.19
N LYS A 254 -12.83 -6.61 -34.07
CA LYS A 254 -13.81 -5.56 -33.85
C LYS A 254 -14.76 -5.99 -32.74
N PHE A 255 -15.36 -5.02 -32.05
CA PHE A 255 -16.40 -5.31 -31.06
C PHE A 255 -17.49 -6.24 -31.61
N THR A 256 -17.91 -6.05 -32.87
CA THR A 256 -18.92 -6.87 -33.57
C THR A 256 -18.51 -8.31 -33.88
N ASP A 257 -17.24 -8.68 -33.70
CA ASP A 257 -16.76 -10.04 -33.92
C ASP A 257 -16.95 -10.92 -32.66
N LEU A 258 -17.34 -10.31 -31.52
CA LEU A 258 -17.66 -11.01 -30.29
C LEU A 258 -19.06 -11.67 -30.38
N GLN A 259 -19.18 -12.90 -29.87
CA GLN A 259 -20.42 -13.69 -29.96
C GLN A 259 -21.57 -13.14 -29.13
N ASP A 260 -21.26 -12.37 -28.09
CA ASP A 260 -22.17 -11.78 -27.11
C ASP A 260 -22.41 -10.28 -27.36
N THR A 261 -22.15 -9.81 -28.59
CA THR A 261 -22.35 -8.41 -28.98
C THR A 261 -23.30 -8.27 -30.17
N PRO A 262 -23.87 -7.08 -30.39
CA PRO A 262 -24.60 -6.77 -31.60
C PRO A 262 -23.71 -6.92 -32.84
N SER A 263 -24.23 -7.53 -33.91
CA SER A 263 -23.50 -7.74 -35.17
C SER A 263 -23.21 -6.46 -35.96
N ALA A 264 -23.72 -5.31 -35.51
CA ALA A 264 -23.46 -3.98 -36.06
C ALA A 264 -23.58 -2.89 -34.98
N LEU A 265 -22.78 -1.84 -35.11
CA LEU A 265 -22.90 -0.63 -34.29
C LEU A 265 -23.87 0.35 -34.95
N THR A 266 -24.77 0.92 -34.17
CA THR A 266 -25.68 2.00 -34.60
C THR A 266 -25.31 3.26 -33.83
N ALA A 267 -25.16 4.38 -34.54
CA ALA A 267 -24.90 5.67 -33.91
C ALA A 267 -26.02 6.05 -32.92
N ASP A 268 -25.67 6.84 -31.91
CA ASP A 268 -26.60 7.38 -30.89
C ASP A 268 -27.31 6.32 -30.04
N LYS A 269 -26.74 5.11 -29.96
CA LYS A 269 -27.18 4.04 -29.06
C LYS A 269 -26.19 3.81 -27.93
N TRP A 270 -26.71 3.31 -26.81
CA TRP A 270 -25.95 2.94 -25.63
C TRP A 270 -25.84 1.42 -25.55
N LEU A 271 -24.72 0.92 -25.02
CA LEU A 271 -24.56 -0.50 -24.72
C LEU A 271 -25.19 -0.79 -23.35
N LYS A 272 -25.98 -1.86 -23.25
CA LYS A 272 -26.42 -2.42 -21.97
C LYS A 272 -26.38 -3.95 -22.01
N VAL A 273 -26.32 -4.58 -20.85
CA VAL A 273 -26.54 -6.03 -20.75
C VAL A 273 -28.01 -6.34 -21.06
N ASN A 274 -28.25 -7.39 -21.83
CA ASN A 274 -29.61 -7.85 -22.14
C ASN A 274 -30.32 -8.37 -20.86
N ALA A 275 -31.62 -8.62 -20.94
CA ALA A 275 -32.39 -9.10 -19.79
C ALA A 275 -31.96 -10.50 -19.28
N ALA A 276 -31.25 -11.29 -20.09
CA ALA A 276 -30.79 -12.63 -19.73
C ALA A 276 -29.42 -12.62 -19.01
N GLY A 277 -28.68 -11.52 -19.05
CA GLY A 277 -27.37 -11.41 -18.41
C GLY A 277 -26.22 -12.08 -19.19
N ASP A 278 -26.46 -12.48 -20.45
CA ASP A 278 -25.53 -13.31 -21.24
C ASP A 278 -25.02 -12.63 -22.52
N ALA A 279 -25.51 -11.42 -22.83
CA ALA A 279 -25.04 -10.63 -23.97
C ALA A 279 -25.25 -9.13 -23.78
N ILE A 280 -24.66 -8.33 -24.68
CA ILE A 280 -24.83 -6.89 -24.80
C ILE A 280 -25.85 -6.57 -25.90
N GLU A 281 -26.72 -5.58 -25.66
CA GLU A 281 -27.64 -5.02 -26.64
C GLU A 281 -27.52 -3.49 -26.75
N LEU A 282 -27.93 -2.94 -27.90
CA LEU A 282 -28.01 -1.50 -28.13
C LEU A 282 -29.37 -0.97 -27.68
N THR A 283 -29.39 0.04 -26.82
CA THR A 283 -30.61 0.71 -26.32
C THR A 283 -30.57 2.20 -26.64
N ASP A 284 -31.73 2.86 -26.66
CA ASP A 284 -31.80 4.33 -26.64
C ASP A 284 -31.22 4.89 -25.34
N ALA A 285 -30.74 6.14 -25.41
CA ALA A 285 -30.34 6.88 -24.22
C ALA A 285 -31.52 6.92 -23.22
N PRO A 286 -31.28 6.76 -21.91
CA PRO A 286 -32.32 6.91 -20.90
C PRO A 286 -33.02 8.26 -21.06
N SER A 287 -34.35 8.29 -21.18
CA SER A 287 -35.12 9.50 -21.51
C SER A 287 -35.32 10.46 -20.33
N GLY A 288 -34.37 10.55 -19.41
CA GLY A 288 -34.49 11.29 -18.14
C GLY A 288 -33.20 12.00 -17.72
N GLY A 289 -32.39 12.46 -18.67
CA GLY A 289 -31.14 13.17 -18.42
C GLY A 289 -31.35 14.58 -17.84
N GLY A 290 -31.84 14.68 -16.60
CA GLY A 290 -31.40 15.76 -15.73
C GLY A 290 -29.90 15.58 -15.51
N ALA A 291 -29.10 16.64 -15.63
CA ALA A 291 -27.68 16.60 -15.34
C ALA A 291 -27.50 16.14 -13.88
N VAL A 292 -27.21 14.85 -13.70
CA VAL A 292 -26.85 14.30 -12.39
C VAL A 292 -25.43 14.75 -12.14
N THR A 293 -25.26 15.89 -11.47
CA THR A 293 -23.99 16.22 -10.82
C THR A 293 -23.90 15.33 -9.59
N GLN A 294 -23.48 14.08 -9.80
CA GLN A 294 -23.38 13.09 -8.73
C GLN A 294 -22.12 13.39 -7.93
N PHE A 295 -22.27 13.87 -6.69
CA PHE A 295 -21.22 13.79 -5.68
C PHE A 295 -21.82 13.15 -4.43
N GLY A 296 -21.49 11.88 -4.20
CA GLY A 296 -21.87 11.15 -2.99
C GLY A 296 -23.26 10.50 -3.03
N ASP A 297 -23.45 9.53 -2.14
CA ASP A 297 -24.46 8.46 -2.18
C ASP A 297 -25.93 8.88 -1.97
N LYS A 298 -26.26 10.19 -1.94
CA LYS A 298 -27.67 10.63 -1.89
C LYS A 298 -27.92 11.89 -2.72
N VAL A 299 -28.85 11.75 -3.66
CA VAL A 299 -29.34 12.79 -4.57
C VAL A 299 -30.56 13.46 -3.94
N PHE A 300 -30.52 14.78 -3.76
CA PHE A 300 -31.70 15.59 -3.44
C PHE A 300 -32.24 16.20 -4.73
N TYR A 301 -33.51 15.92 -5.04
CA TYR A 301 -34.23 16.55 -6.14
C TYR A 301 -35.08 17.68 -5.57
N SER A 302 -35.01 18.89 -6.13
CA SER A 302 -36.12 19.85 -6.03
C SER A 302 -36.76 19.96 -7.40
N GLU A 303 -38.07 19.65 -7.46
CA GLU A 303 -38.80 19.59 -8.73
C GLU A 303 -39.31 20.97 -9.20
N ASP A 304 -39.29 22.00 -8.34
CA ASP A 304 -39.76 23.33 -8.73
C ASP A 304 -38.99 24.44 -7.99
N SER A 305 -38.51 25.41 -8.78
CA SER A 305 -37.97 26.71 -8.38
C SER A 305 -36.86 26.76 -7.32
N GLY A 306 -35.66 26.28 -7.64
CA GLY A 306 -34.36 26.88 -7.24
C GLY A 306 -33.99 27.02 -5.75
N ASP A 307 -34.91 26.77 -4.84
CA ASP A 307 -34.73 26.87 -3.41
C ASP A 307 -34.41 25.46 -2.89
N VAL A 308 -33.23 25.32 -2.27
CA VAL A 308 -32.82 24.09 -1.60
C VAL A 308 -33.28 24.20 -0.16
N GLU A 309 -34.37 23.53 0.16
CA GLU A 309 -34.84 23.40 1.54
C GLU A 309 -33.94 22.38 2.26
N LEU A 310 -33.29 22.83 3.34
CA LEU A 310 -32.39 22.02 4.15
C LEU A 310 -33.02 21.83 5.53
N ASP A 311 -33.35 20.59 5.86
CA ASP A 311 -33.80 20.21 7.20
C ASP A 311 -32.61 20.27 8.18
N ALA A 312 -32.65 21.25 9.08
CA ALA A 312 -31.59 21.54 10.04
C ALA A 312 -31.52 20.56 11.21
N GLU A 313 -32.45 19.60 11.33
CA GLU A 313 -32.44 18.64 12.44
C GLU A 313 -31.39 17.53 12.26
N THR A 314 -30.88 17.30 11.04
CA THR A 314 -30.05 16.12 10.75
C THR A 314 -28.55 16.40 10.57
N TYR A 315 -28.14 17.65 10.31
CA TYR A 315 -26.75 17.96 9.89
C TYR A 315 -26.12 19.15 10.63
N ASN A 316 -24.97 18.90 11.27
CA ASN A 316 -24.17 19.92 11.97
C ASN A 316 -23.22 20.72 11.06
N SER A 317 -23.01 20.27 9.81
CA SER A 317 -22.06 20.86 8.87
C SER A 317 -22.60 20.87 7.45
N PHE A 318 -22.43 21.98 6.74
CA PHE A 318 -22.86 22.12 5.34
C PHE A 318 -21.68 22.58 4.47
N TYR A 319 -21.44 21.85 3.37
CA TYR A 319 -20.37 22.15 2.41
C TYR A 319 -20.93 22.67 1.10
N LEU A 320 -20.55 23.89 0.72
CA LEU A 320 -20.89 24.48 -0.57
C LEU A 320 -19.64 24.61 -1.44
N TYR A 321 -19.72 24.10 -2.68
CA TYR A 321 -18.67 24.19 -3.69
C TYR A 321 -19.12 24.99 -4.92
N PRO A 322 -19.29 26.33 -4.81
CA PRO A 322 -19.65 27.13 -5.97
C PRO A 322 -18.50 27.16 -6.98
N SER A 323 -18.82 26.85 -8.23
CA SER A 323 -17.87 26.88 -9.36
C SER A 323 -17.72 28.27 -9.99
N ASP A 324 -18.55 29.23 -9.58
CA ASP A 324 -18.61 30.60 -10.08
C ASP A 324 -18.97 31.62 -8.97
N ASN A 325 -19.10 32.90 -9.35
CA ASN A 325 -19.60 33.96 -8.45
C ASN A 325 -21.10 33.78 -8.18
N THR A 326 -21.43 32.88 -7.27
CA THR A 326 -22.82 32.67 -6.81
C THR A 326 -23.08 33.42 -5.49
N THR A 327 -24.24 34.08 -5.40
CA THR A 327 -24.76 34.63 -4.15
C THR A 327 -25.74 33.64 -3.55
N TYR A 328 -25.49 33.20 -2.32
CA TYR A 328 -26.43 32.38 -1.57
C TYR A 328 -27.19 33.28 -0.59
N SER A 329 -28.51 33.16 -0.59
CA SER A 329 -29.37 33.83 0.39
C SER A 329 -29.99 32.75 1.27
N PHE A 330 -29.65 32.76 2.54
CA PHE A 330 -30.25 31.88 3.53
C PHE A 330 -31.40 32.62 4.18
N LYS A 331 -32.61 32.06 4.09
CA LYS A 331 -33.77 32.53 4.86
C LYS A 331 -34.16 31.45 5.83
N LYS A 332 -34.36 31.83 7.09
CA LYS A 332 -35.10 31.00 8.02
C LYS A 332 -36.56 31.01 7.56
N PHE A 333 -37.10 29.83 7.27
CA PHE A 333 -38.54 29.69 7.20
C PHE A 333 -39.01 29.38 8.62
N ASP A 334 -39.73 30.31 9.25
CA ASP A 334 -40.62 29.93 10.35
C ASP A 334 -41.72 29.10 9.70
N ASP A 335 -41.71 27.80 9.97
CA ASP A 335 -42.61 26.81 9.37
C ASP A 335 -44.08 27.04 9.75
N ASP A 336 -44.33 27.94 10.69
CA ASP A 336 -45.66 28.33 11.10
C ASP A 336 -46.01 29.72 10.55
N ASN A 337 -46.99 29.73 9.66
CA ASN A 337 -47.79 30.92 9.32
C ASN A 337 -48.63 31.41 10.53
N ASP A 338 -48.17 31.17 11.76
CA ASP A 338 -48.82 31.50 13.01
C ASP A 338 -48.31 32.86 13.52
N THR A 339 -49.14 33.88 13.36
CA THR A 339 -48.92 35.25 13.85
C THR A 339 -48.94 35.37 15.39
N SER A 340 -48.81 34.27 16.14
CA SER A 340 -48.80 34.30 17.59
C SER A 340 -47.39 34.62 18.09
N THR A 341 -47.29 35.68 18.88
CA THR A 341 -46.06 36.12 19.55
C THR A 341 -45.66 35.15 20.66
N ASP A 342 -45.34 33.91 20.32
CA ASP A 342 -44.76 32.95 21.25
C ASP A 342 -43.24 32.96 21.10
N GLN A 343 -42.59 33.37 22.17
CA GLN A 343 -41.14 33.49 22.23
C GLN A 343 -40.52 32.11 22.08
N VAL A 344 -39.78 31.88 21.00
CA VAL A 344 -38.91 30.71 20.81
C VAL A 344 -37.76 30.76 21.83
N SER A 345 -38.09 30.40 23.06
CA SER A 345 -37.18 30.19 24.18
C SER A 345 -36.86 28.69 24.22
N GLY A 346 -35.89 28.24 23.42
CA GLY A 346 -35.50 26.82 23.47
C GLY A 346 -34.24 26.43 22.71
N TRP A 347 -33.85 27.19 21.68
CA TRP A 347 -32.73 26.81 20.81
C TRP A 347 -31.49 27.63 21.15
N PHE A 348 -30.96 27.42 22.35
CA PHE A 348 -29.66 27.98 22.75
C PHE A 348 -28.64 26.84 22.78
N GLY A 349 -27.68 26.83 21.85
CA GLY A 349 -26.45 26.04 22.00
C GLY A 349 -25.96 25.23 20.81
N THR A 350 -26.66 25.17 19.68
CA THR A 350 -26.16 24.44 18.50
C THR A 350 -25.34 25.38 17.61
N THR A 351 -24.03 25.14 17.55
CA THR A 351 -23.13 25.82 16.60
C THR A 351 -23.23 25.13 15.24
N TYR A 352 -23.66 25.85 14.22
CA TYR A 352 -23.66 25.35 12.85
C TYR A 352 -22.40 25.79 12.14
N THR A 353 -21.72 24.86 11.45
CA THR A 353 -20.54 25.20 10.66
C THR A 353 -20.90 25.22 9.17
N LEU A 354 -20.87 26.41 8.56
CA LEU A 354 -21.00 26.59 7.12
C LEU A 354 -19.60 26.66 6.51
N VAL A 355 -19.19 25.61 5.80
CA VAL A 355 -17.90 25.57 5.10
C VAL A 355 -18.13 25.86 3.62
N ILE A 356 -17.59 26.98 3.14
CA ILE A 356 -17.68 27.37 1.73
C ILE A 356 -16.32 27.16 1.08
N VAL A 357 -16.21 26.13 0.26
CA VAL A 357 -14.99 25.85 -0.49
C VAL A 357 -15.20 26.32 -1.92
N SER A 358 -14.86 27.58 -2.18
CA SER A 358 -15.04 28.20 -3.50
C SER A 358 -13.72 28.44 -4.22
N ILE A 359 -13.77 28.32 -5.55
CA ILE A 359 -12.74 28.79 -6.48
C ILE A 359 -12.99 30.21 -7.01
N GLY A 360 -14.02 30.91 -6.52
CA GLY A 360 -14.44 32.26 -6.92
C GLY A 360 -14.84 33.16 -5.74
N ASN A 361 -15.30 34.39 -6.02
CA ASN A 361 -15.75 35.31 -4.97
C ASN A 361 -17.14 34.89 -4.47
N VAL A 362 -17.26 34.59 -3.18
CA VAL A 362 -18.54 34.28 -2.56
C VAL A 362 -18.97 35.42 -1.66
N ALA A 363 -20.19 35.90 -1.88
CA ALA A 363 -20.88 36.80 -0.97
C ALA A 363 -21.93 36.00 -0.19
N VAL A 364 -21.80 35.99 1.14
CA VAL A 364 -22.80 35.42 2.05
C VAL A 364 -23.57 36.59 2.66
N SER A 365 -24.88 36.62 2.45
CA SER A 365 -25.76 37.60 3.07
C SER A 365 -26.76 36.89 3.97
N PHE A 366 -26.86 37.33 5.21
CA PHE A 366 -27.90 36.92 6.14
C PHE A 366 -28.96 38.02 6.18
N ASP A 367 -30.26 37.66 6.17
CA ASP A 367 -31.33 38.65 6.33
C ASP A 367 -31.35 39.11 7.80
N THR A 368 -31.10 40.41 8.04
CA THR A 368 -30.88 40.98 9.37
C THR A 368 -32.16 41.24 10.16
N ASN A 369 -33.33 40.85 9.64
CA ASN A 369 -34.61 41.11 10.31
C ASN A 369 -34.90 40.16 11.47
N GLU A 370 -34.06 39.13 11.70
CA GLU A 370 -34.22 38.16 12.78
C GLU A 370 -32.91 37.95 13.57
N GLN A 371 -33.04 37.65 14.87
CA GLN A 371 -31.88 37.45 15.74
C GLN A 371 -31.24 36.08 15.47
N PHE A 372 -30.05 36.08 14.87
CA PHE A 372 -29.23 34.88 14.74
C PHE A 372 -28.31 34.72 15.97
N TYR A 373 -28.30 33.54 16.58
CA TYR A 373 -27.40 33.20 17.68
C TYR A 373 -26.48 32.05 17.23
N GLY A 374 -25.25 32.37 16.81
CA GLY A 374 -24.25 31.37 16.42
C GLY A 374 -22.94 31.99 15.91
N ASP A 375 -21.84 31.25 16.02
CA ASP A 375 -20.56 31.63 15.43
C ASP A 375 -20.54 31.22 13.94
N VAL A 376 -20.17 32.15 13.06
CA VAL A 376 -19.95 31.86 11.63
C VAL A 376 -18.44 31.81 11.40
N SER A 377 -17.89 30.61 11.18
CA SER A 377 -16.52 30.44 10.71
C SER A 377 -16.52 30.25 9.19
N VAL A 378 -15.68 30.99 8.48
CA VAL A 378 -15.47 30.80 7.03
C VAL A 378 -14.02 30.41 6.85
N GLU A 379 -13.77 29.15 6.48
CA GLU A 379 -12.43 28.68 6.16
C GLU A 379 -12.19 28.71 4.64
N PRO A 380 -11.13 29.36 4.16
CA PRO A 380 -10.77 29.29 2.75
C PRO A 380 -10.34 27.86 2.41
N GLY A 381 -10.91 27.30 1.34
CA GLY A 381 -10.45 26.02 0.81
C GLY A 381 -8.97 26.08 0.42
N SER A 382 -8.24 24.96 0.56
CA SER A 382 -6.79 24.84 0.34
C SER A 382 -6.26 25.32 -1.02
N ASN A 383 -7.15 25.61 -1.99
CA ASN A 383 -6.80 26.05 -3.34
C ASN A 383 -7.27 27.49 -3.69
N SER A 384 -7.68 28.31 -2.72
CA SER A 384 -8.28 29.64 -2.96
C SER A 384 -7.26 30.79 -2.99
N ASN A 385 -6.40 30.82 -4.02
CA ASN A 385 -5.56 32.01 -4.29
C ASN A 385 -6.42 33.18 -4.80
N GLY A 386 -6.76 34.13 -3.93
CA GLY A 386 -7.34 35.43 -4.30
C GLY A 386 -8.83 35.61 -4.02
N THR A 387 -9.45 34.74 -3.22
CA THR A 387 -10.86 34.88 -2.84
C THR A 387 -11.04 35.97 -1.79
N ASN A 388 -11.71 37.08 -2.12
CA ASN A 388 -12.08 38.10 -1.14
C ASN A 388 -13.32 37.63 -0.37
N ILE A 389 -13.14 37.28 0.90
CA ILE A 389 -14.26 36.98 1.80
C ILE A 389 -14.65 38.29 2.50
N SER A 390 -15.74 38.93 2.06
CA SER A 390 -16.32 40.08 2.77
C SER A 390 -17.51 39.63 3.59
N ALA A 391 -17.31 39.42 4.89
CA ALA A 391 -18.39 39.24 5.85
C ALA A 391 -18.69 40.57 6.53
N THR A 392 -19.86 41.16 6.27
CA THR A 392 -20.34 42.34 7.01
C THR A 392 -21.44 41.90 7.96
N VAL A 393 -21.08 41.61 9.21
CA VAL A 393 -22.07 41.39 10.28
C VAL A 393 -21.70 42.32 11.43
N LEU A 394 -22.52 43.35 11.65
CA LEU A 394 -22.36 44.27 12.77
C LEU A 394 -23.67 44.29 13.58
N ASP A 395 -23.83 43.30 14.44
CA ASP A 395 -24.95 43.27 15.38
C ASP A 395 -24.65 44.18 16.58
N LEU A 396 -25.27 45.36 16.58
CA LEU A 396 -25.23 46.31 17.69
C LEU A 396 -26.47 46.12 18.57
N TYR A 397 -26.26 45.76 19.83
CA TYR A 397 -27.32 45.62 20.82
C TYR A 397 -27.27 46.78 21.83
N TYR A 398 -28.41 47.39 22.17
CA TYR A 398 -28.49 48.42 23.20
C TYR A 398 -29.06 47.83 24.49
N ASP A 399 -28.28 47.80 25.56
CA ASP A 399 -28.66 47.17 26.83
C ASP A 399 -29.30 48.12 27.86
N GLY A 400 -29.54 49.36 27.45
CA GLY A 400 -30.04 50.43 28.32
C GLY A 400 -28.93 51.30 28.94
N ALA A 401 -27.68 50.86 28.95
CA ALA A 401 -26.50 51.62 29.40
C ALA A 401 -25.57 52.05 28.26
N GLY A 402 -25.64 51.37 27.11
CA GLY A 402 -24.93 51.76 25.89
C GLY A 402 -25.12 50.76 24.74
N TRP A 403 -24.57 51.08 23.57
CA TRP A 403 -24.48 50.12 22.46
C TRP A 403 -23.29 49.17 22.70
N ILE A 404 -23.54 47.87 22.60
CA ILE A 404 -22.57 46.80 22.80
C ILE A 404 -22.53 45.96 21.52
N VAL A 405 -21.32 45.70 21.00
CA VAL A 405 -21.09 44.75 19.90
C VAL A 405 -21.11 43.34 20.50
N LYS A 406 -22.05 42.49 20.07
CA LYS A 406 -22.21 41.14 20.64
C LYS A 406 -21.48 40.05 19.85
N ASN A 407 -21.46 40.15 18.52
CA ASN A 407 -20.82 39.16 17.67
C ASN A 407 -19.50 39.69 17.11
N ARG A 408 -18.42 38.92 17.25
CA ARG A 408 -17.10 39.24 16.69
C ARG A 408 -16.89 38.33 15.49
N VAL A 409 -17.01 38.87 14.28
CA VAL A 409 -16.52 38.17 13.08
C VAL A 409 -14.99 38.12 13.19
N VAL A 410 -14.43 36.92 13.38
CA VAL A 410 -12.99 36.72 13.27
C VAL A 410 -12.70 36.30 11.84
N ILE A 411 -12.27 37.27 11.02
CA ILE A 411 -11.68 36.96 9.72
C ILE A 411 -10.23 36.58 10.00
N THR A 412 -9.93 35.28 10.06
CA THR A 412 -8.55 34.81 9.98
C THR A 412 -8.14 34.85 8.52
N ASP A 413 -7.56 35.97 8.11
CA ASP A 413 -6.90 36.06 6.81
C ASP A 413 -5.67 35.12 6.83
N TYR A 414 -5.63 34.13 5.93
CA TYR A 414 -4.51 33.18 5.88
C TYR A 414 -3.33 33.69 5.04
N ASN A 415 -3.28 34.99 4.70
CA ASN A 415 -2.14 35.59 3.98
C ASN A 415 -1.83 37.03 4.41
N ALA A 416 -1.40 37.23 5.66
CA ALA A 416 -0.64 38.41 6.10
C ALA A 416 0.61 38.02 6.88
#